data_AF-A0A974S9I9-F1
#
_entry.id   AF-A0A974S9I9-F1
#
_cell.length_a   1.000
_cell.length_b   1.000
_cell.length_c   1.000
_cell.angle_alpha   90.00
_cell.angle_beta   90.00
_cell.angle_gamma   90.00
#
_symmetry.space_group_name_H-M   'P 1'
#
loop_
_entity.id
_entity.type
_entity.pdbx_description
1 polymer ?
#
loop_
_entity_poly.entity_id
_entity_poly.type
_entity_poly.pdbx_seq_one_letter_code
_entity_poly.pdbx_strand_id
1 'polypeptide(L)'
;MDESVLGRFAVATSADLDDALASAQAAFLMWRDVGPWPAPRCCGAAALILERADALATALTREQGKPFAQARMEIEAARAPSTGPPRRAAAPMAG
;
A
#
# COMPACT_ATOMS: atom_id res chain seq x y z
N MET A 1 19.71 20.91 -1.34
CA MET A 1 18.36 20.83 -1.94
C MET A 1 17.81 22.24 -1.93
N ASP A 2 17.11 22.68 -2.98
CA ASP A 2 16.76 24.08 -3.21
C ASP A 2 15.45 24.53 -2.52
N GLU A 3 14.96 23.76 -1.54
CA GLU A 3 13.75 24.03 -0.72
C GLU A 3 12.50 24.39 -1.54
N SER A 4 12.51 24.03 -2.83
CA SER A 4 11.44 24.37 -3.76
C SER A 4 10.18 23.57 -3.47
N VAL A 5 9.03 24.21 -3.67
CA VAL A 5 7.71 23.56 -3.48
C VAL A 5 7.51 22.50 -4.57
N LEU A 6 7.40 21.23 -4.16
CA LEU A 6 7.20 20.09 -5.06
C LEU A 6 5.74 19.92 -5.51
N GLY A 7 4.79 20.35 -4.67
CA GLY A 7 3.36 20.17 -4.90
C GLY A 7 2.52 20.73 -3.77
N ARG A 8 1.19 20.75 -3.99
CA ARG A 8 0.20 21.10 -2.97
C ARG A 8 -0.80 19.96 -2.85
N PHE A 9 -1.17 19.62 -1.64
CA PHE A 9 -2.14 18.58 -1.35
C PHE A 9 -3.37 19.19 -0.68
N ALA A 10 -4.53 18.53 -0.83
CA ALA A 10 -5.73 18.91 -0.10
C ALA A 10 -5.50 18.72 1.40
N VAL A 11 -6.04 19.63 2.21
CA VAL A 11 -6.10 19.47 3.66
C VAL A 11 -7.41 18.75 3.97
N ALA A 12 -7.31 17.51 4.46
CA ALA A 12 -8.48 16.69 4.77
C ALA A 12 -9.37 17.33 5.84
N THR A 13 -10.68 17.21 5.65
CA THR A 13 -11.72 17.63 6.59
C THR A 13 -12.22 16.44 7.41
N SER A 14 -13.01 16.70 8.45
CA SER A 14 -13.66 15.63 9.21
C SER A 14 -14.61 14.78 8.34
N ALA A 15 -15.26 15.38 7.34
CA ALA A 15 -16.13 14.65 6.42
C ALA A 15 -15.33 13.65 5.56
N ASP A 16 -14.13 14.01 5.08
CA ASP A 16 -13.26 13.10 4.33
C ASP A 16 -12.86 11.88 5.19
N LEU A 17 -12.70 12.07 6.51
CA LEU A 17 -12.39 10.98 7.44
C LEU A 17 -13.60 10.05 7.64
N ASP A 18 -14.79 10.61 7.84
CA ASP A 18 -16.02 9.82 7.98
C ASP A 18 -16.28 8.97 6.73
N ASP A 19 -16.09 9.55 5.54
CA ASP A 19 -16.22 8.87 4.26
C ASP A 19 -15.18 7.74 4.07
N ALA A 20 -13.93 7.99 4.47
CA ALA A 20 -12.87 6.99 4.43
C ALA A 20 -13.15 5.80 5.37
N LEU A 21 -13.66 6.07 6.57
CA LEU A 21 -14.03 5.04 7.54
C LEU A 21 -15.21 4.19 7.06
N ALA A 22 -16.25 4.83 6.54
CA ALA A 22 -17.41 4.13 5.98
C ALA A 22 -17.00 3.22 4.81
N SER A 23 -16.14 3.73 3.91
CA SER A 23 -15.61 2.96 2.77
C SER A 23 -14.75 1.78 3.21
N ALA A 24 -13.87 1.98 4.20
CA ALA A 24 -13.04 0.92 4.75
C ALA A 24 -13.87 -0.18 5.42
N GLN A 25 -14.92 0.19 6.16
CA GLN A 25 -15.84 -0.75 6.79
C GLN A 25 -16.58 -1.60 5.75
N ALA A 26 -17.10 -0.97 4.69
CA ALA A 26 -17.79 -1.67 3.60
C ALA A 26 -16.85 -2.64 2.88
N ALA A 27 -15.64 -2.19 2.53
CA ALA A 27 -14.63 -3.04 1.92
C ALA A 27 -14.24 -4.21 2.84
N PHE A 28 -14.02 -3.96 4.13
CA PHE A 28 -13.66 -5.02 5.08
C PHE A 28 -14.71 -6.14 5.12
N LEU A 29 -16.01 -5.80 5.16
CA LEU A 29 -17.08 -6.80 5.14
C LEU A 29 -17.06 -7.68 3.88
N MET A 30 -16.67 -7.11 2.73
CA MET A 30 -16.52 -7.86 1.47
C MET A 30 -15.24 -8.70 1.43
N TRP A 31 -14.15 -8.21 2.02
CA TRP A 31 -12.82 -8.78 1.89
C TRP A 31 -12.44 -9.77 2.99
N ARG A 32 -13.12 -9.76 4.14
CA ARG A 32 -12.77 -10.63 5.28
C ARG A 32 -12.87 -12.13 4.98
N ASP A 33 -13.72 -12.50 4.02
CA ASP A 33 -13.97 -13.89 3.62
C ASP A 33 -13.14 -14.29 2.39
N VAL A 34 -12.32 -13.37 1.84
CA VAL A 34 -11.40 -13.66 0.74
C VAL A 34 -10.22 -14.46 1.29
N GLY A 35 -9.99 -15.65 0.74
CA GLY A 35 -8.91 -16.55 1.18
C GLY A 35 -7.50 -15.93 1.04
N PRO A 36 -6.48 -16.58 1.63
CA PRO A 36 -5.13 -16.02 1.77
C PRO A 36 -4.36 -15.85 0.47
N TRP A 37 -4.89 -16.32 -0.66
CA TRP A 37 -4.30 -16.02 -1.96
C TRP A 37 -4.51 -14.53 -2.24
N PRO A 38 -3.46 -13.77 -2.59
CA PRO A 38 -3.62 -12.37 -2.90
C PRO A 38 -4.67 -12.25 -4.01
N ALA A 39 -5.73 -11.49 -3.75
CA ALA A 39 -6.73 -11.21 -4.76
C ALA A 39 -5.98 -10.73 -6.02
N PRO A 40 -6.38 -11.15 -7.25
CA PRO A 40 -5.66 -10.83 -8.48
C PRO A 40 -5.30 -9.35 -8.64
N ARG A 41 -6.13 -8.46 -8.06
CA ARG A 41 -5.93 -7.00 -8.02
C ARG A 41 -4.70 -6.58 -7.19
N CYS A 42 -4.43 -7.22 -6.05
CA CYS A 42 -3.27 -6.94 -5.21
C CYS A 42 -1.96 -7.34 -5.92
N CYS A 43 -1.96 -8.47 -6.63
CA CYS A 43 -0.82 -8.87 -7.45
C CYS A 43 -0.54 -7.88 -8.59
N GLY A 44 -1.60 -7.37 -9.23
CA GLY A 44 -1.48 -6.34 -10.27
C GLY A 44 -0.83 -5.05 -9.76
N ALA A 45 -1.17 -4.61 -8.54
CA ALA A 45 -0.60 -3.40 -7.95
C ALA A 45 0.92 -3.51 -7.72
N ALA A 46 1.41 -4.64 -7.21
CA ALA A 46 2.84 -4.86 -7.01
C ALA A 46 3.64 -4.77 -8.33
N ALA A 47 3.10 -5.34 -9.41
CA ALA A 47 3.72 -5.25 -10.73
C ALA A 47 3.80 -3.80 -11.23
N LEU A 48 2.72 -3.02 -11.06
CA LEU A 48 2.68 -1.61 -11.47
C LEU A 48 3.65 -0.72 -10.68
N ILE A 49 3.86 -1.02 -9.38
CA ILE A 49 4.84 -0.34 -8.53
C ILE A 49 6.26 -0.60 -9.05
N LEU A 50 6.58 -1.86 -9.34
CA LEU A 50 7.90 -2.24 -9.84
C LEU A 50 8.18 -1.68 -11.24
N GLU A 51 7.17 -1.66 -12.12
CA GLU A 51 7.25 -1.01 -13.43
C GLU A 51 7.58 0.49 -13.31
N ARG A 52 7.13 1.15 -12.23
CA ARG A 52 7.31 2.58 -11.96
C ARG A 52 8.39 2.89 -10.92
N ALA A 53 9.25 1.93 -10.57
CA ALA A 53 10.14 2.03 -9.43
C ALA A 53 11.01 3.30 -9.46
N ASP A 54 11.58 3.64 -10.60
CA ASP A 54 12.46 4.81 -10.76
C ASP A 54 11.72 6.14 -10.60
N ALA A 55 10.50 6.22 -11.14
CA ALA A 55 9.66 7.41 -11.01
C ALA A 55 9.23 7.64 -9.55
N LEU A 56 8.82 6.56 -8.88
CA LEU A 56 8.44 6.59 -7.46
C LEU A 56 9.64 6.91 -6.56
N ALA A 57 10.82 6.34 -6.85
CA ALA A 57 12.05 6.63 -6.12
C ALA A 57 12.50 8.10 -6.29
N THR A 58 12.31 8.67 -7.49
CA THR A 58 12.59 10.09 -7.75
C THR A 58 11.66 11.00 -6.93
N ALA A 59 10.36 10.71 -6.90
CA ALA A 59 9.41 11.44 -6.07
C ALA A 59 9.77 11.35 -4.59
N LEU A 60 10.02 10.13 -4.10
CA LEU A 60 10.37 9.87 -2.70
C LEU A 60 11.67 10.55 -2.25
N THR A 61 12.69 10.60 -3.11
CA THR A 61 13.93 11.35 -2.86
C THR A 61 13.68 12.84 -2.76
N ARG A 62 12.82 13.41 -3.62
CA ARG A 62 12.49 14.84 -3.57
C ARG A 62 11.71 15.17 -2.30
N GLU A 63 10.74 14.33 -1.94
CA GLU A 63 9.86 14.55 -0.78
C GLU A 63 10.57 14.40 0.57
N GLN A 64 11.42 13.37 0.75
CA GLN A 64 12.05 13.07 2.04
C GLN A 64 13.54 13.42 2.13
N GLY A 65 14.17 13.77 1.01
CA GLY A 65 15.58 14.10 0.96
C GLY A 65 16.56 12.92 1.00
N LYS A 66 16.05 11.67 0.97
CA LYS A 66 16.88 10.45 1.03
C LYS A 66 17.61 10.19 -0.29
N PRO A 67 18.79 9.54 -0.29
CA PRO A 67 19.46 9.12 -1.53
C PRO A 67 18.58 8.25 -2.42
N PHE A 68 18.66 8.43 -3.74
CA PHE A 68 17.84 7.69 -4.71
C PHE A 68 17.94 6.17 -4.55
N ALA A 69 19.14 5.64 -4.31
CA ALA A 69 19.33 4.21 -4.09
C ALA A 69 18.55 3.69 -2.87
N GLN A 70 18.49 4.48 -1.79
CA GLN A 70 17.70 4.14 -0.60
C GLN A 70 16.20 4.19 -0.92
N ALA A 71 15.73 5.26 -1.58
CA ALA A 71 14.34 5.36 -2.04
C ALA A 71 13.93 4.19 -2.93
N ARG A 72 14.79 3.81 -3.88
CA ARG A 72 14.55 2.69 -4.80
C ARG A 72 14.39 1.36 -4.05
N MET A 73 15.26 1.08 -3.08
CA MET A 73 15.16 -0.14 -2.27
C MET A 73 13.83 -0.24 -1.51
N GLU A 74 13.31 0.89 -0.98
CA GLU A 74 12.01 0.91 -0.32
C GLU A 74 10.86 0.60 -1.30
N ILE A 75 10.91 1.13 -2.53
CA ILE A 75 9.90 0.85 -3.55
C ILE A 75 9.96 -0.62 -4.00
N GLU A 76 11.16 -1.17 -4.18
CA GLU A 76 11.36 -2.55 -4.60
C GLU A 76 10.91 -3.58 -3.55
N ALA A 77 10.75 -3.17 -2.28
CA ALA A 77 10.17 -4.00 -1.22
C ALA A 77 8.69 -4.39 -1.48
N ALA A 78 8.01 -3.74 -2.44
CA ALA A 78 6.69 -4.17 -2.93
C ALA A 78 6.70 -5.58 -3.56
N ARG A 79 7.87 -6.08 -3.95
CA ARG A 79 8.07 -7.49 -4.32
C ARG A 79 7.87 -8.32 -3.04
N ALA A 80 6.66 -8.86 -2.89
CA ALA A 80 6.22 -9.59 -1.71
C ALA A 80 7.28 -10.61 -1.19
N PRO A 81 7.34 -10.86 0.13
CA PRO A 81 8.26 -11.84 0.69
C PRO A 81 7.98 -13.24 0.13
N SER A 82 9.03 -14.04 -0.04
CA SER A 82 8.91 -15.48 -0.22
C SER A 82 8.07 -16.04 0.93
N THR A 83 6.86 -16.48 0.63
CA THR A 83 5.95 -17.32 1.43
C THR A 83 6.43 -17.67 2.84
N GLY A 84 5.90 -16.99 3.86
CA GLY A 84 5.81 -17.55 5.21
C GLY A 84 4.71 -18.63 5.26
N PRO A 85 4.77 -19.59 6.21
CA PRO A 85 3.83 -20.70 6.26
C PRO A 85 2.38 -20.20 6.45
N PRO A 86 1.37 -20.90 5.87
CA PRO A 86 -0.01 -20.48 5.95
C PRO A 86 -0.48 -20.43 7.41
N ARG A 87 -1.10 -19.31 7.81
CA ARG A 87 -1.81 -19.23 9.10
C ARG A 87 -2.92 -20.28 9.11
N ARG A 88 -2.92 -21.16 10.12
CA ARG A 88 -4.00 -22.12 10.34
C ARG A 88 -5.34 -21.38 10.37
N ALA A 89 -6.29 -21.86 9.56
CA ALA A 89 -7.67 -21.40 9.62
C ALA A 89 -8.19 -21.58 11.06
N ALA A 90 -8.83 -20.55 11.61
CA ALA A 90 -9.55 -20.67 12.87
C ALA A 90 -10.69 -21.69 12.66
N ALA A 91 -10.71 -22.74 13.48
CA ALA A 91 -11.78 -23.73 13.46
C ALA A 91 -13.12 -23.06 13.80
N PRO A 92 -14.24 -23.48 13.20
CA PRO A 92 -15.55 -22.95 13.56
C PRO A 92 -15.87 -23.34 15.01
N MET A 93 -16.28 -22.35 15.80
CA MET A 93 -16.81 -22.57 17.14
C MET A 93 -18.09 -23.42 17.01
N ALA A 94 -18.04 -24.65 17.49
CA ALA A 94 -19.19 -25.55 17.57
C ALA A 94 -20.23 -24.98 18.55
N GLY A 95 -21.50 -25.02 18.14
CA GLY A 95 -22.67 -24.89 19.03
C GLY A 95 -23.03 -26.21 19.69
#